data_AF-A0A3M1JWB8-F1
#
_entry.id   AF-A0A3M1JWB8-F1
#
_cell.length_a   1.000
_cell.length_b   1.000
_cell.length_c   1.000
_cell.angle_alpha   90.00
_cell.angle_beta   90.00
_cell.angle_gamma   90.00
#
_symmetry.space_group_name_H-M   'P 1'
#
loop_
_entity.id
_entity.type
_entity.pdbx_description
1 polymer ?
#
loop_
_entity_poly.entity_id
_entity_poly.type
_entity_poly.pdbx_seq_one_letter_code
_entity_poly.pdbx_strand_id
1 'polypeptide(L)'
;MNPPLVVALVGLAALSALAYGERGLNYAFAALIGGWAGFALYHASFGFTGAWRRLVREKRGAGLRAQMLLIGLTCAVSFPMIAWGEGWFEARGYILPMGVA
;
A
#
# COMPACT_ATOMS: atom_id res chain seq x y z
N MET A 1 5.31 15.70 -22.26
CA MET A 1 5.14 14.83 -21.07
C MET A 1 5.48 13.40 -21.47
N ASN A 2 6.09 12.62 -20.58
CA ASN A 2 6.44 11.23 -20.88
C ASN A 2 5.15 10.41 -21.08
N PRO A 3 4.91 9.79 -22.24
CA PRO A 3 3.65 9.07 -22.52
C PRO A 3 3.27 8.04 -21.45
N PRO A 4 4.17 7.22 -20.88
CA PRO A 4 3.79 6.26 -19.84
C PRO A 4 3.36 6.93 -18.53
N LEU A 5 3.95 8.08 -18.19
CA LEU A 5 3.56 8.84 -16.99
C LEU A 5 2.14 9.38 -17.14
N VAL A 6 1.80 9.89 -18.33
CA VAL A 6 0.44 10.39 -18.61
C VAL A 6 -0.57 9.26 -18.46
N VAL A 7 -0.29 8.09 -19.04
CA VAL A 7 -1.18 6.92 -18.92
C VAL A 7 -1.34 6.49 -17.46
N ALA A 8 -0.25 6.46 -16.68
CA ALA A 8 -0.32 6.09 -15.27
C ALA A 8 -1.15 7.10 -14.44
N LEU A 9 -0.96 8.40 -14.66
CA LEU A 9 -1.72 9.44 -13.97
C LEU A 9 -3.20 9.43 -14.36
N VAL A 10 -3.51 9.27 -15.65
CA VAL A 10 -4.90 9.15 -16.14
C VAL A 10 -5.55 7.88 -15.60
N GLY A 11 -4.84 6.76 -15.59
CA GLY A 11 -5.32 5.50 -15.03
C GLY A 11 -5.61 5.59 -13.54
N LEU A 12 -4.73 6.22 -12.76
CA LEU A 12 -4.95 6.45 -11.33
C LEU A 12 -6.13 7.40 -11.09
N ALA A 13 -6.24 8.49 -11.84
CA ALA A 13 -7.36 9.42 -11.74
C ALA A 13 -8.70 8.75 -12.09
N ALA A 14 -8.73 7.95 -13.15
CA ALA A 14 -9.91 7.17 -13.55
C ALA A 14 -10.29 6.16 -12.46
N LEU A 15 -9.33 5.41 -11.93
CA LEU A 15 -9.57 4.46 -10.83
C LEU A 15 -10.14 5.16 -9.60
N SER A 16 -9.55 6.28 -9.20
CA SER A 16 -10.04 7.08 -8.05
C SER A 16 -11.45 7.65 -8.30
N ALA A 17 -11.77 8.07 -9.52
CA ALA A 17 -13.10 8.56 -9.87
C ALA A 17 -14.15 7.44 -9.88
N LEU A 18 -13.80 6.26 -10.38
CA LEU A 18 -14.68 5.08 -10.33
C LEU A 18 -14.90 4.63 -8.88
N ALA A 19 -13.84 4.57 -8.07
CA ALA A 19 -13.92 4.23 -6.65
C ALA A 19 -14.77 5.23 -5.85
N TYR A 20 -14.72 6.52 -6.22
CA TYR A 20 -15.61 7.54 -5.67
C TYR A 20 -17.08 7.25 -5.98
N GLY A 21 -17.39 6.87 -7.22
CA GLY A 21 -18.76 6.53 -7.63
C GLY A 21 -19.36 5.34 -6.88
N GLU A 22 -18.54 4.34 -6.56
CA GLU A 22 -18.98 3.12 -5.87
C GLU A 22 -19.26 3.35 -4.39
N ARG A 23 -18.33 3.99 -3.66
CA ARG A 23 -18.36 4.02 -2.18
C ARG A 23 -17.86 5.34 -1.58
N GLY A 24 -17.84 6.41 -2.36
CA GLY A 24 -17.55 7.77 -1.91
C GLY A 24 -16.06 8.08 -1.70
N LEU A 25 -15.79 9.17 -0.97
CA LEU A 25 -14.45 9.75 -0.82
C LEU A 25 -13.42 8.78 -0.21
N ASN A 26 -13.84 7.94 0.75
CA ASN A 26 -12.94 7.01 1.42
C ASN A 26 -12.26 6.05 0.44
N TYR A 27 -13.00 5.55 -0.54
CA TYR A 27 -12.48 4.62 -1.55
C TYR A 27 -11.64 5.32 -2.61
N ALA A 28 -11.98 6.57 -2.95
CA ALA A 28 -11.14 7.40 -3.82
C ALA A 28 -9.76 7.65 -3.18
N PHE A 29 -9.72 7.99 -1.89
CA PHE A 29 -8.47 8.15 -1.13
C PHE A 29 -7.72 6.83 -1.00
N ALA A 30 -8.41 5.71 -0.75
CA ALA A 30 -7.77 4.39 -0.71
C ALA A 30 -7.08 4.05 -2.04
N ALA A 31 -7.72 4.34 -3.17
CA ALA A 31 -7.11 4.17 -4.49
C ALA A 31 -5.87 5.04 -4.69
N LEU A 32 -5.92 6.31 -4.26
CA LEU A 32 -4.75 7.21 -4.29
C LEU A 32 -3.62 6.67 -3.42
N ILE A 33 -3.89 6.32 -2.16
CA ILE A 33 -2.90 5.74 -1.24
C ILE A 33 -2.26 4.49 -1.85
N GLY A 34 -3.07 3.59 -2.43
CA GLY A 34 -2.59 2.41 -3.13
C GLY A 34 -1.67 2.73 -4.31
N GLY A 35 -2.04 3.72 -5.14
CA GLY A 35 -1.22 4.19 -6.26
C GLY A 35 0.13 4.75 -5.82
N TRP A 36 0.13 5.63 -4.81
CA TRP A 36 1.35 6.23 -4.25
C TRP A 36 2.23 5.19 -3.55
N ALA A 37 1.63 4.24 -2.81
CA ALA A 37 2.35 3.12 -2.21
C ALA A 37 2.99 2.25 -3.28
N GLY A 38 2.26 1.93 -4.36
CA GLY A 38 2.79 1.18 -5.50
C GLY A 38 3.97 1.88 -6.17
N PHE A 39 3.88 3.20 -6.36
CA PHE A 39 4.98 4.01 -6.88
C PHE A 39 6.22 3.94 -5.98
N ALA A 40 6.04 4.09 -4.66
CA ALA A 40 7.13 3.99 -3.70
C ALA A 40 7.80 2.61 -3.72
N LEU A 41 7.01 1.53 -3.77
CA LEU A 41 7.52 0.15 -3.84
C LEU A 41 8.29 -0.12 -5.13
N TYR A 42 7.79 0.37 -6.27
CA TYR A 42 8.44 0.26 -7.56
C TYR A 42 9.82 0.93 -7.53
N HIS A 43 9.88 2.19 -7.07
CA HIS A 43 11.13 2.94 -7.02
C HIS A 43 12.13 2.35 -6.03
N ALA A 44 11.66 1.83 -4.90
CA ALA A 44 12.49 1.12 -3.94
C ALA A 44 12.97 -0.26 -4.43
N SER A 45 12.53 -0.74 -5.60
CA SER A 45 12.73 -2.12 -6.06
C SER A 45 12.38 -3.14 -4.95
N PHE A 46 11.34 -2.82 -4.19
CA PHE A 46 10.97 -3.51 -2.98
C PHE A 46 10.10 -4.71 -3.33
N GLY A 47 10.74 -5.85 -3.53
CA GLY A 47 10.09 -7.11 -3.85
C GLY A 47 10.54 -8.23 -2.93
N PHE A 48 9.60 -9.13 -2.60
CA PHE A 48 9.87 -10.30 -1.75
C PHE A 48 10.93 -11.21 -2.36
N THR A 49 10.74 -11.66 -3.59
CA THR A 49 11.66 -12.61 -4.26
C THR A 49 13.08 -12.06 -4.41
N GLY A 50 13.22 -10.77 -4.75
CA GLY A 50 14.53 -10.15 -4.98
C GLY A 50 15.37 -10.00 -3.71
N ALA A 51 14.75 -9.61 -2.60
CA ALA A 51 15.43 -9.49 -1.31
C ALA A 51 15.94 -10.85 -0.81
N TRP A 52 15.09 -11.89 -0.85
CA TRP A 52 15.45 -13.24 -0.44
C TRP A 52 16.56 -13.84 -1.30
N ARG A 53 16.48 -13.69 -2.63
CA ARG A 53 17.53 -14.17 -3.52
C ARG A 53 18.90 -13.54 -3.24
N ARG A 54 18.94 -12.21 -3.03
CA ARG A 54 20.18 -11.48 -2.69
C ARG A 54 20.73 -11.90 -1.33
N LEU A 55 19.86 -12.18 -0.36
CA LEU A 55 20.30 -12.73 0.93
C LEU A 55 20.95 -14.10 0.75
N VAL A 56 20.29 -15.03 0.06
CA VAL A 56 20.79 -16.42 -0.06
C VAL A 56 22.04 -16.49 -0.94
N ARG A 57 22.06 -15.80 -2.09
CA ARG A 57 23.15 -15.90 -3.07
C ARG A 57 24.33 -14.97 -2.77
N GLU A 58 24.04 -13.76 -2.31
CA GLU A 58 25.06 -12.70 -2.15
C GLU A 58 25.34 -12.39 -0.68
N LYS A 59 24.65 -13.04 0.27
CA LYS A 59 24.69 -12.71 1.71
C LYS A 59 24.31 -11.26 2.03
N ARG A 60 23.59 -10.59 1.11
CA ARG A 60 23.16 -9.19 1.25
C ARG A 60 21.74 -9.11 1.82
N GLY A 61 21.64 -8.95 3.13
CA GLY A 61 20.35 -8.88 3.85
C GLY A 61 19.64 -7.53 3.88
N ALA A 62 20.14 -6.50 3.18
CA ALA A 62 19.57 -5.15 3.25
C ALA A 62 18.07 -5.11 2.88
N GLY A 63 17.66 -5.84 1.83
CA GLY A 63 16.26 -5.93 1.43
C GLY A 63 15.37 -6.63 2.46
N LEU A 64 15.87 -7.69 3.09
CA LEU A 64 15.12 -8.40 4.13
C LEU A 64 14.97 -7.53 5.39
N ARG A 65 16.01 -6.79 5.78
CA ARG A 65 15.94 -5.82 6.88
C ARG A 65 14.92 -4.71 6.59
N ALA A 66 14.88 -4.20 5.35
CA ALA A 66 13.88 -3.22 4.96
C ALA A 66 12.45 -3.80 5.05
N GLN A 67 12.25 -5.08 4.74
CA GLN A 67 10.96 -5.77 4.93
C GLN A 67 10.57 -5.87 6.40
N MET A 68 11.49 -6.31 7.25
CA MET A 68 11.22 -6.41 8.69
C MET A 68 10.94 -5.03 9.29
N LEU A 69 11.66 -3.99 8.86
CA LEU A 69 11.42 -2.62 9.30
C LEU A 69 10.05 -2.10 8.82
N LEU A 70 9.68 -2.35 7.56
CA LEU A 70 8.36 -1.95 7.04
C LEU A 70 7.24 -2.63 7.83
N ILE A 71 7.33 -3.95 8.05
CA ILE A 71 6.35 -4.70 8.86
C ILE A 71 6.27 -4.13 10.28
N GLY A 72 7.42 -3.94 10.92
CA GLY A 72 7.49 -3.38 12.27
C GLY A 72 6.87 -1.98 12.35
N LEU A 73 7.17 -1.11 11.38
CA LEU A 73 6.60 0.24 11.30
C LEU A 73 5.09 0.19 11.06
N THR A 74 4.63 -0.67 10.15
CA THR A 74 3.20 -0.86 9.88
C THR A 74 2.48 -1.30 11.15
N CYS A 75 2.99 -2.30 11.88
CA CYS A 75 2.40 -2.74 13.15
C CYS A 75 2.45 -1.63 14.22
N ALA A 76 3.57 -0.92 14.34
CA ALA A 76 3.75 0.15 15.33
C ALA A 76 2.79 1.32 15.11
N VAL A 77 2.32 1.54 13.87
CA VAL A 77 1.33 2.58 13.56
C VAL A 77 -0.10 2.02 13.59
N SER A 78 -0.34 0.88 12.95
CA SER A 78 -1.70 0.35 12.77
C SER A 78 -2.28 -0.20 14.07
N PHE A 79 -1.49 -0.87 14.92
CA PHE A 79 -2.01 -1.45 16.15
C PHE A 79 -2.47 -0.37 17.15
N PRO A 80 -1.71 0.71 17.41
CA PRO A 80 -2.22 1.79 18.24
C PRO A 80 -3.44 2.49 17.66
N MET A 81 -3.50 2.67 16.33
CA MET A 81 -4.68 3.24 15.68
C MET A 81 -5.92 2.36 15.89
N ILE A 82 -5.79 1.04 15.79
CA ILE A 82 -6.91 0.11 16.04
C ILE A 82 -7.29 0.08 17.52
N ALA A 83 -6.31 0.12 18.43
CA ALA A 83 -6.56 0.01 19.87
C ALA A 83 -7.10 1.28 20.53
N TRP A 84 -6.70 2.46 20.05
CA TRP A 84 -7.01 3.76 20.69
C TRP A 84 -7.54 4.83 19.72
N GLY A 85 -7.82 4.49 18.46
CA GLY A 85 -8.22 5.45 17.44
C GLY A 85 -9.68 5.94 17.51
N GLU A 86 -10.49 5.46 18.46
CA GLU A 86 -11.89 5.88 18.58
C GLU A 86 -12.03 7.42 18.65
N GLY A 87 -12.92 7.96 17.81
CA GLY A 87 -13.24 9.39 17.73
C GLY A 87 -12.41 10.21 16.74
N TRP A 88 -11.13 9.90 16.51
CA TRP A 88 -10.23 10.72 15.66
C TRP A 88 -9.72 9.98 14.42
N PHE A 89 -9.38 8.70 14.58
CA PHE A 89 -8.86 7.84 13.53
C PHE A 89 -9.54 6.49 13.63
N GLU A 90 -10.82 6.45 13.25
CA GLU A 90 -11.66 5.27 13.43
C GLU A 90 -11.18 4.10 12.53
N ALA A 91 -10.15 3.40 13.00
CA ALA A 91 -9.50 2.29 12.34
C ALA A 91 -10.13 1.00 12.84
N ARG A 92 -10.93 0.36 11.98
CA ARG A 92 -11.60 -0.89 12.29
C ARG A 92 -11.03 -2.02 11.43
N GLY A 93 -10.93 -3.21 12.01
CA GLY A 93 -10.66 -4.41 11.23
C GLY A 93 -11.85 -4.74 10.34
N TYR A 94 -11.68 -4.67 9.02
CA TYR A 94 -12.71 -5.13 8.09
C TYR A 94 -12.66 -6.66 7.98
N ILE A 95 -13.61 -7.33 8.62
CA ILE A 95 -13.91 -8.75 8.37
C ILE A 95 -14.94 -8.79 7.25
N LEU A 96 -14.48 -8.65 6.01
CA LEU A 96 -15.34 -8.83 4.85
C LEU A 96 -15.39 -10.34 4.55
N PRO A 97 -16.57 -10.97 4.45
CA PRO A 97 -16.63 -12.31 3.86
C PRO A 97 -16.03 -12.22 2.46
N MET A 98 -15.14 -13.15 2.12
CA MET A 98 -14.54 -13.21 0.78
C MET A 98 -15.64 -13.60 -0.23
N GLY A 99 -16.42 -12.63 -0.72
CA GLY A 99 -17.54 -12.84 -1.63
C GLY A 99 -18.14 -11.53 -2.14
N VAL A 100 -18.78 -11.60 -3.32
CA VAL A 100 -19.52 -10.46 -3.93
C VAL A 100 -20.75 -10.13 -3.09
N ALA A 101 -20.68 -9.01 -2.38
CA ALA A 101 -21.82 -8.31 -1.81
C ALA A 101 -22.22 -7.16 -2.74
#